data_AF-W9ZUP7-F1
#
_entry.id   AF-W9ZUP7-F1
#
_cell.length_a   1.000
_cell.length_b   1.000
_cell.length_c   1.000
_cell.angle_alpha   90.00
_cell.angle_beta   90.00
_cell.angle_gamma   90.00
#
_symmetry.space_group_name_H-M   'P 1'
#
loop_
_entity.id
_entity.type
_entity.pdbx_description
1 polymer ?
#
loop_
_entity_poly.entity_id
_entity_poly.type
_entity_poly.pdbx_seq_one_letter_code
_entity_poly.pdbx_strand_id
1 'polypeptide(L)'
;MVLAYIDLDNVRSLRRATVYTKWYRELFKQWPDNKPVRAILKKRLRRMQPRERQYDPFLLPVLVALGQERRRRSFVSGIPDPFSGAHEPPSSPNLPQGTRRASTNVTILATTSHDPEHIWAYTVEFTDAFLDCFDDPSKPCEADQLSISHSRIPLSPIEVTTTMLLETLATKH
;
A
#
# COMPACT_ATOMS: atom_id res chain seq x y z
N MET A 1 -5.64 -5.47 12.70
CA MET A 1 -4.86 -5.59 11.44
C MET A 1 -5.65 -4.94 10.31
N VAL A 2 -5.00 -4.20 9.43
CA VAL A 2 -5.61 -3.64 8.20
C VAL A 2 -4.86 -4.24 7.01
N LEU A 3 -5.60 -4.85 6.08
CA LEU A 3 -5.10 -5.58 4.93
C LEU A 3 -5.98 -5.25 3.73
N ALA A 4 -5.40 -5.13 2.54
CA ALA A 4 -6.16 -5.08 1.30
C ALA A 4 -5.79 -6.21 0.35
N TYR A 5 -6.72 -6.52 -0.55
CA TYR A 5 -6.52 -7.42 -1.68
C TYR A 5 -6.62 -6.63 -2.98
N ILE A 6 -5.70 -6.87 -3.92
CA ILE A 6 -5.66 -6.20 -5.22
C ILE A 6 -5.46 -7.22 -6.35
N ASP A 7 -6.26 -7.10 -7.39
CA ASP A 7 -5.99 -7.76 -8.67
C ASP A 7 -5.16 -6.84 -9.57
N LEU A 8 -3.91 -7.23 -9.86
CA LEU A 8 -2.98 -6.44 -10.67
C LEU A 8 -3.43 -6.32 -12.15
N ASP A 9 -4.28 -7.21 -12.65
CA ASP A 9 -4.86 -7.08 -13.98
C ASP A 9 -5.95 -6.00 -14.03
N ASN A 10 -6.69 -5.84 -12.94
CA ASN A 10 -7.59 -4.69 -12.78
C ASN A 10 -6.81 -3.38 -12.70
N VAL A 11 -5.70 -3.34 -11.96
CA VAL A 11 -4.80 -2.16 -11.93
C VAL A 11 -4.27 -1.84 -13.32
N ARG A 12 -3.84 -2.86 -14.08
CA ARG A 12 -3.41 -2.69 -15.48
C ARG A 12 -4.52 -2.13 -16.35
N SER A 13 -5.76 -2.58 -16.16
CA SER A 13 -6.94 -2.13 -16.90
C SER A 13 -7.28 -0.67 -16.57
N LEU A 14 -7.24 -0.29 -15.28
CA LEU A 14 -7.42 1.08 -14.82
C LEU A 14 -6.35 2.01 -15.41
N ARG A 15 -5.07 1.63 -15.37
CA ARG A 15 -3.98 2.40 -15.98
C ARG A 15 -4.23 2.65 -17.47
N ARG A 16 -4.68 1.63 -18.19
CA ARG A 16 -5.05 1.78 -19.61
C ARG A 16 -6.22 2.74 -19.79
N ALA A 17 -7.22 2.71 -18.91
CA ALA A 17 -8.35 3.62 -18.97
C ALA A 17 -7.95 5.09 -18.73
N THR A 18 -6.98 5.35 -17.84
CA THR A 18 -6.43 6.69 -17.59
C THR A 18 -5.72 7.28 -18.80
N VAL A 19 -5.09 6.44 -19.64
CA VAL A 19 -4.46 6.87 -20.89
C VAL A 19 -5.46 6.97 -22.03
N TYR A 20 -6.20 5.88 -22.24
CA TYR A 20 -7.18 5.73 -23.31
C TYR A 20 -8.55 6.10 -22.76
N THR A 21 -8.74 7.40 -22.51
CA THR A 21 -10.00 7.96 -22.05
C THR A 21 -11.13 7.70 -23.04
N LYS A 22 -12.38 7.87 -22.61
CA LYS A 22 -13.56 7.74 -23.47
C LYS A 22 -13.41 8.58 -24.75
N TRP A 23 -12.91 9.81 -24.63
CA TRP A 23 -12.65 10.69 -25.77
C TRP A 23 -11.69 10.09 -26.78
N TYR A 24 -10.53 9.58 -26.35
CA TYR A 24 -9.58 8.94 -27.27
C TYR A 24 -10.16 7.67 -27.91
N ARG A 25 -10.97 6.90 -27.18
CA ARG A 25 -11.64 5.71 -27.74
C ARG A 25 -12.61 6.10 -28.85
N GLU A 26 -13.41 7.15 -28.65
CA GLU A 26 -14.30 7.67 -29.69
C GLU A 26 -13.52 8.24 -30.88
N LEU A 27 -12.44 8.99 -30.62
CA LEU A 27 -11.55 9.50 -31.67
C LEU A 27 -11.00 8.36 -32.55
N PHE A 28 -10.59 7.24 -31.97
CA PHE A 28 -10.09 6.10 -32.75
C PHE A 28 -11.18 5.27 -33.43
N LYS A 29 -12.46 5.38 -33.04
CA LYS A 29 -13.56 4.79 -33.82
C LYS A 29 -13.75 5.56 -35.13
N GLN A 30 -13.66 6.88 -35.08
CA GLN A 30 -13.79 7.73 -36.26
C GLN A 30 -12.50 7.74 -37.10
N TRP A 31 -11.33 7.76 -36.45
CA TRP A 31 -10.01 7.92 -37.08
C TRP A 31 -9.04 6.83 -36.58
N PRO A 32 -9.24 5.56 -36.98
CA PRO A 32 -8.47 4.42 -36.45
C PRO A 32 -6.96 4.52 -36.77
N ASP A 33 -6.61 5.12 -37.91
CA ASP A 33 -5.23 5.19 -38.41
C ASP A 33 -4.45 6.43 -37.96
N ASN A 34 -4.91 7.15 -36.94
CA ASN A 34 -4.16 8.26 -36.35
C ASN A 34 -2.91 7.75 -35.58
N LYS A 35 -1.89 7.33 -36.35
CA LYS A 35 -0.61 6.79 -35.86
C LYS A 35 0.11 7.74 -34.91
N PRO A 36 0.18 9.07 -35.15
CA PRO A 36 0.83 10.01 -34.23
C PRO A 36 0.18 10.02 -32.83
N VAL A 37 -1.14 10.18 -32.75
CA VAL A 37 -1.85 10.18 -31.46
C VAL A 37 -1.70 8.84 -30.75
N ARG A 38 -1.80 7.73 -31.48
CA ARG A 38 -1.58 6.39 -30.93
C ARG A 38 -0.17 6.22 -30.36
N ALA A 39 0.85 6.76 -31.02
CA ALA A 39 2.24 6.72 -30.55
C ALA A 39 2.43 7.54 -29.28
N ILE A 40 1.82 8.73 -29.18
CA ILE A 40 1.84 9.58 -27.98
C ILE A 40 1.21 8.83 -26.81
N LEU A 41 0.02 8.25 -27.00
CA LEU A 41 -0.67 7.49 -25.95
C LEU A 41 0.12 6.25 -25.52
N LYS A 42 0.71 5.50 -26.46
CA LYS A 42 1.61 4.38 -26.14
C LYS A 42 2.82 4.86 -25.33
N LYS A 43 3.42 6.00 -25.66
CA LYS A 43 4.53 6.59 -24.90
C LYS A 43 4.07 6.98 -23.49
N ARG A 44 2.88 7.57 -23.33
CA ARG A 44 2.30 7.89 -22.03
C ARG A 44 2.02 6.65 -21.18
N LEU A 45 1.44 5.60 -21.77
CA LEU A 45 1.20 4.34 -21.06
C LEU A 45 2.50 3.71 -20.58
N ARG A 46 3.53 3.65 -21.44
CA ARG A 46 4.84 3.11 -21.07
C ARG A 46 5.53 3.89 -19.96
N ARG A 47 5.27 5.19 -19.82
CA ARG A 47 5.80 6.00 -18.70
C ARG A 47 5.17 5.64 -17.36
N MET A 48 3.95 5.11 -17.35
CA MET A 48 3.23 4.74 -16.12
C MET A 48 3.27 3.25 -15.83
N GLN A 49 3.65 2.43 -16.81
CA GLN A 49 3.75 1.00 -16.65
C GLN A 49 5.12 0.67 -16.02
N PRO A 50 5.14 -0.02 -14.87
CA PRO A 50 6.40 -0.40 -14.26
C PRO A 50 7.11 -1.45 -15.15
N ARG A 51 8.45 -1.47 -15.10
CA ARG A 51 9.24 -2.51 -15.80
C ARG A 51 8.95 -3.89 -15.23
N GLU A 52 8.87 -3.97 -13.90
CA GLU A 52 8.50 -5.16 -13.16
C GLU A 52 7.18 -4.89 -12.43
N ARG A 53 6.21 -5.80 -12.54
CA ARG A 53 4.87 -5.60 -11.97
C ARG A 53 4.88 -5.46 -10.45
N GLN A 54 5.88 -6.04 -9.79
CA GLN A 54 6.06 -5.90 -8.35
C GLN A 54 6.41 -4.48 -7.89
N TYR A 55 6.86 -3.62 -8.81
CA TYR A 55 7.14 -2.20 -8.53
C TYR A 55 6.05 -1.28 -9.06
N ASP A 56 4.81 -1.75 -9.07
CA ASP A 56 3.69 -0.98 -9.61
C ASP A 56 3.43 0.26 -8.74
N PRO A 57 3.59 1.49 -9.28
CA PRO A 57 3.42 2.70 -8.51
C PRO A 57 1.98 2.88 -8.00
N PHE A 58 1.00 2.17 -8.57
CA PHE A 58 -0.38 2.20 -8.10
C PHE A 58 -0.60 1.45 -6.77
N LEU A 59 0.36 0.63 -6.32
CA LEU A 59 0.30 -0.01 -5.01
C LEU A 59 0.56 0.98 -3.87
N LEU A 60 1.43 1.97 -4.10
CA LEU A 60 1.83 2.93 -3.07
C LEU A 60 0.64 3.73 -2.49
N PRO A 61 -0.26 4.34 -3.29
CA PRO A 61 -1.44 5.01 -2.75
C PRO A 61 -2.33 4.11 -1.90
N VAL A 62 -2.44 2.82 -2.26
CA VAL A 62 -3.23 1.87 -1.46
C VAL A 62 -2.52 1.57 -0.15
N LEU A 63 -1.20 1.37 -0.16
CA LEU A 63 -0.42 1.18 1.07
C LEU A 63 -0.57 2.39 1.99
N VAL A 64 -0.43 3.61 1.46
CA VAL A 64 -0.60 4.85 2.23
C VAL A 64 -2.00 4.92 2.83
N ALA A 65 -3.04 4.67 2.04
CA ALA A 65 -4.42 4.68 2.53
C ALA A 65 -4.64 3.66 3.67
N LEU A 66 -4.06 2.47 3.56
CA LEU A 66 -4.10 1.48 4.64
C LEU A 66 -3.35 1.97 5.88
N GLY A 67 -2.20 2.65 5.70
CA GLY A 67 -1.42 3.23 6.79
C GLY A 67 -2.21 4.29 7.56
N GLN A 68 -2.82 5.24 6.83
CA GLN A 68 -3.69 6.27 7.40
C GLN A 68 -4.87 5.64 8.15
N GLU A 69 -5.52 4.63 7.57
CA GLU A 69 -6.64 3.93 8.20
C GLU A 69 -6.22 3.17 9.47
N ARG A 70 -5.07 2.47 9.43
CA ARG A 70 -4.54 1.78 10.61
C ARG A 70 -4.24 2.76 11.74
N ARG A 71 -3.64 3.91 11.44
CA ARG A 71 -3.37 4.97 12.41
C ARG A 71 -4.66 5.52 13.03
N ARG A 72 -5.68 5.83 12.22
CA ARG A 72 -6.99 6.33 12.71
C ARG A 72 -7.63 5.35 13.69
N ARG A 73 -7.58 4.04 13.39
CA ARG A 73 -8.11 3.01 14.30
C ARG A 73 -7.36 2.93 15.61
N SER A 74 -6.03 3.01 15.58
CA SER A 74 -5.20 3.01 16.78
C SER A 74 -5.50 4.20 17.70
N PHE A 75 -5.74 5.38 17.11
CA PHE A 75 -6.09 6.59 17.86
C PHE A 75 -7.44 6.46 18.59
N VAL A 76 -8.45 5.88 17.94
CA VAL A 76 -9.77 5.66 18.53
C VAL A 76 -9.73 4.63 19.66
N SER A 77 -8.88 3.60 19.56
CA SER A 77 -8.67 2.62 20.64
C SER A 77 -7.84 3.13 21.82
N GLY A 78 -7.22 4.31 21.68
CA GLY A 78 -6.32 4.89 22.69
C GLY A 78 -6.97 5.93 23.61
N ILE A 79 -8.27 6.20 23.48
CA ILE A 79 -8.99 7.08 24.42
C ILE A 79 -9.13 6.32 25.75
N PRO A 80 -8.49 6.76 26.84
CA PRO A 80 -8.70 6.14 28.15
C PRO A 80 -10.14 6.38 28.56
N ASP A 81 -10.81 5.33 29.00
CA ASP A 81 -12.14 5.41 29.60
C ASP A 81 -12.06 6.38 30.81
N PRO A 82 -12.75 7.54 30.81
CA PRO A 82 -12.65 8.53 31.89
C PRO A 82 -13.14 8.02 33.25
N PHE A 83 -13.63 6.77 33.32
CA PHE A 83 -14.10 6.12 34.55
C PHE A 83 -13.18 5.02 35.09
N SER A 84 -12.04 4.73 34.46
CA SER A 84 -11.10 3.73 34.99
C SER A 84 -10.19 4.33 36.08
N GLY A 85 -10.82 4.79 37.17
CA GLY A 85 -10.13 5.13 38.41
C GLY A 85 -9.81 3.85 39.20
N ALA A 86 -8.58 3.36 39.08
CA ALA A 86 -8.04 2.38 40.03
C ALA A 86 -6.53 2.61 40.22
N HIS A 87 -6.23 3.23 41.36
CA HIS A 87 -4.95 3.32 42.09
C HIS A 87 -3.71 2.64 41.47
N GLU A 88 -2.75 3.46 41.05
CA GLU A 88 -1.36 3.05 40.82
C GLU A 88 -0.49 3.50 42.02
N PRO A 89 0.36 2.63 42.61
CA PRO A 89 1.33 3.03 43.63
C PRO A 89 2.63 3.58 42.97
N PRO A 90 3.36 4.50 43.62
CA PRO A 90 4.45 5.24 42.98
C PRO A 90 5.80 4.53 43.08
N SER A 91 6.67 4.86 42.11
CA SER A 91 8.16 4.75 42.08
C SER A 91 8.68 3.58 41.20
N SER A 92 9.38 3.86 40.10
CA SER A 92 10.81 4.26 40.15
C SER A 92 11.26 5.02 38.90
N PRO A 93 12.31 5.88 39.00
CA PRO A 93 12.69 6.82 37.96
C PRO A 93 13.79 6.28 37.02
N ASN A 94 13.73 6.74 35.77
CA ASN A 94 14.80 6.77 34.76
C ASN A 94 15.25 5.44 34.14
N LEU A 95 14.51 5.00 33.12
CA LEU A 95 15.11 4.42 31.93
C LEU A 95 14.88 5.44 30.79
N PRO A 96 15.89 5.80 29.97
CA PRO A 96 15.61 6.51 28.74
C PRO A 96 14.75 5.56 27.89
N GLN A 97 13.43 5.77 27.93
CA GLN A 97 12.52 5.25 26.92
C GLN A 97 13.01 5.87 25.62
N GLY A 98 13.94 5.18 24.95
CA GLY A 98 14.29 5.48 23.58
C GLY A 98 12.97 5.59 22.85
N THR A 99 12.65 6.79 22.38
CA THR A 99 11.39 7.12 21.73
C THR A 99 11.20 6.12 20.60
N ARG A 100 10.47 5.02 20.86
CA ARG A 100 10.16 4.02 19.86
C ARG A 100 9.26 4.78 18.90
N ARG A 101 9.82 5.27 17.79
CA ARG A 101 9.06 5.96 16.74
C ARG A 101 7.88 5.05 16.45
N ALA A 102 6.66 5.54 16.68
CA ALA A 102 5.49 4.76 16.37
C ALA A 102 5.54 4.48 14.87
N SER A 103 5.46 3.20 14.53
CA SER A 103 5.55 2.74 13.16
C SER A 103 4.27 2.00 12.79
N THR A 104 3.83 2.23 11.55
CA THR A 104 2.58 1.69 11.05
C THR A 104 2.87 0.67 9.96
N ASN A 105 2.79 -0.61 10.33
CA ASN A 105 2.94 -1.72 9.39
C ASN A 105 1.65 -1.94 8.60
N VAL A 106 1.72 -2.12 7.28
CA VAL A 106 0.57 -2.55 6.49
C VAL A 106 0.98 -3.50 5.40
N THR A 107 0.02 -4.32 4.96
CA THR A 107 0.22 -5.31 3.91
C THR A 107 -0.88 -5.23 2.87
N ILE A 108 -0.51 -5.45 1.61
CA ILE A 108 -1.42 -5.71 0.49
C ILE A 108 -1.13 -7.11 -0.02
N LEU A 109 -2.17 -7.90 -0.21
CA LEU A 109 -2.10 -9.12 -1.00
C LEU A 109 -2.50 -8.81 -2.44
N ALA A 110 -1.79 -9.37 -3.41
CA ALA A 110 -2.09 -9.16 -4.81
C ALA A 110 -1.99 -10.44 -5.64
N THR A 111 -2.85 -10.52 -6.65
CA THR A 111 -2.88 -11.62 -7.63
C THR A 111 -2.73 -11.07 -9.04
N THR A 112 -2.39 -11.97 -9.97
CA THR A 112 -2.26 -11.66 -11.39
C THR A 112 -2.46 -12.92 -12.20
N SER A 113 -3.19 -12.83 -13.32
CA SER A 113 -3.37 -13.93 -14.28
C SER A 113 -2.06 -14.46 -14.87
N HIS A 114 -0.97 -13.68 -14.78
CA HIS A 114 0.36 -14.08 -15.22
C HIS A 114 1.13 -14.93 -14.20
N ASP A 115 0.64 -15.05 -12.97
CA ASP A 115 1.21 -15.87 -11.91
C ASP A 115 0.09 -16.48 -11.07
N PRO A 116 -0.74 -17.35 -11.69
CA PRO A 116 -1.98 -17.83 -11.08
C PRO A 116 -1.75 -18.77 -9.89
N GLU A 117 -0.53 -19.26 -9.71
CA GLU A 117 -0.15 -20.20 -8.64
C GLU A 117 0.35 -19.50 -7.38
N HIS A 118 0.46 -18.17 -7.39
CA HIS A 118 1.02 -17.41 -6.27
C HIS A 118 0.20 -16.17 -5.93
N ILE A 119 0.29 -15.78 -4.65
CA ILE A 119 -0.12 -14.48 -4.16
C ILE A 119 1.14 -13.67 -3.83
N TRP A 120 1.16 -12.41 -4.22
CA TRP A 120 2.20 -11.47 -3.85
C TRP A 120 1.78 -10.71 -2.60
N ALA A 121 2.64 -10.62 -1.60
CA ALA A 121 2.42 -9.77 -0.45
C ALA A 121 3.37 -8.57 -0.52
N TYR A 122 2.83 -7.37 -0.41
CA TYR A 122 3.59 -6.12 -0.34
C TYR A 122 3.43 -5.56 1.06
N THR A 123 4.53 -5.50 1.81
CA THR A 123 4.55 -5.04 3.20
C THR A 123 5.41 -3.80 3.32
N VAL A 124 4.94 -2.84 4.10
CA VAL A 124 5.64 -1.59 4.35
C VAL A 124 5.47 -1.18 5.81
N GLU A 125 6.53 -0.61 6.36
CA GLU A 125 6.53 0.04 7.66
C GLU A 125 6.60 1.56 7.43
N PHE A 126 5.53 2.26 7.74
CA PHE A 126 5.50 3.71 7.65
C PHE A 126 6.01 4.36 8.93
N THR A 127 6.86 5.37 8.79
CA THR A 127 7.14 6.31 9.88
C THR A 127 5.99 7.29 10.02
N ASP A 128 5.83 7.85 11.21
CA ASP A 128 4.77 8.82 11.42
C ASP A 128 4.92 10.06 10.53
N ALA A 129 6.16 10.55 10.40
CA ALA A 129 6.51 11.68 9.54
C ALA A 129 6.10 11.45 8.08
N PHE A 130 6.28 10.23 7.57
CA PHE A 130 5.86 9.90 6.21
C PHE A 130 4.34 10.00 6.03
N LEU A 131 3.55 9.45 6.96
CA LEU A 131 2.09 9.49 6.86
C LEU A 131 1.51 10.88 7.11
N ASP A 132 2.17 11.70 7.94
CA ASP A 132 1.75 13.08 8.22
C ASP A 132 1.72 13.93 6.94
N CYS A 133 2.65 13.69 6.01
CA CYS A 133 2.64 14.29 4.67
C CYS A 133 1.34 14.08 3.90
N PHE A 134 0.66 12.95 4.12
CA PHE A 134 -0.57 12.58 3.43
C PHE A 134 -1.82 12.90 4.25
N ASP A 135 -1.71 12.89 5.58
CA ASP A 135 -2.80 13.27 6.49
C ASP A 135 -3.01 14.79 6.53
N ASP A 136 -1.93 15.58 6.45
CA ASP A 136 -1.99 17.04 6.40
C ASP A 136 -1.16 17.62 5.24
N PRO A 137 -1.68 17.54 3.99
CA PRO A 137 -0.95 17.98 2.80
C PRO A 137 -0.73 19.49 2.74
N SER A 138 -1.31 20.27 3.66
CA SER A 138 -1.14 21.73 3.72
C SER A 138 0.16 22.15 4.41
N LYS A 139 0.75 21.25 5.21
CA LYS A 139 1.98 21.52 5.94
C LYS A 139 3.21 21.11 5.12
N PRO A 140 4.32 21.88 5.20
CA PRO A 140 5.61 21.41 4.71
C PRO A 140 5.96 20.10 5.41
N CYS A 141 6.35 19.09 4.64
CA CYS A 141 6.81 17.82 5.19
C CYS A 141 8.12 17.40 4.51
N GLU A 142 8.98 16.76 5.28
CA GLU A 142 10.13 16.02 4.75
C GLU A 142 9.85 14.54 4.97
N ALA A 143 9.45 13.85 3.91
CA ALA A 143 9.17 12.42 3.96
C ALA A 143 10.48 11.63 3.97
N ASP A 144 10.60 10.70 4.91
CA ASP A 144 11.70 9.73 4.94
C ASP A 144 11.66 8.80 3.70
N GLN A 145 12.79 8.19 3.37
CA GLN A 145 12.84 7.15 2.34
C GLN A 145 12.00 5.94 2.78
N LEU A 146 11.06 5.54 1.93
CA LEU A 146 10.18 4.38 2.16
C LEU A 146 10.74 3.13 1.46
N SER A 147 10.79 2.02 2.19
CA SER A 147 11.12 0.70 1.63
C SER A 147 9.90 -0.21 1.65
N ILE A 148 9.54 -0.76 0.49
CA ILE A 148 8.43 -1.71 0.34
C ILE A 148 9.03 -3.09 0.13
N SER A 149 8.83 -3.97 1.10
CA SER A 149 9.17 -5.39 0.97
C SER A 149 8.08 -6.11 0.18
N HIS A 150 8.49 -7.07 -0.63
CA HIS A 150 7.56 -7.94 -1.32
C HIS A 150 7.98 -9.41 -1.18
N SER A 151 7.01 -10.29 -1.02
CA SER A 151 7.21 -11.74 -1.00
C SER A 151 6.20 -12.41 -1.93
N ARG A 152 6.61 -13.55 -2.48
CA ARG A 152 5.78 -14.38 -3.34
C ARG A 152 5.41 -15.64 -2.55
N ILE A 153 4.12 -15.89 -2.41
CA ILE A 153 3.55 -16.96 -1.59
C ILE A 153 2.87 -17.96 -2.51
N PRO A 154 3.27 -19.25 -2.52
CA PRO A 154 2.62 -20.26 -3.34
C PRO A 154 1.21 -20.54 -2.80
N LEU A 155 0.27 -20.87 -3.68
CA LEU A 155 -1.10 -21.28 -3.35
C LEU A 155 -1.25 -22.79 -3.08
N SER A 156 -0.18 -23.55 -3.36
CA SER A 156 -0.12 -24.99 -3.14
C SER A 156 1.30 -25.41 -2.75
N PRO A 157 1.48 -26.33 -1.79
CA PRO A 157 0.44 -26.94 -0.97
C PRO A 157 -0.08 -25.98 0.11
N ILE A 158 -1.33 -26.19 0.56
CA ILE A 158 -2.03 -25.22 1.43
C ILE A 158 -1.31 -24.99 2.76
N GLU A 159 -0.63 -26.00 3.30
CA GLU A 159 0.12 -25.92 4.54
C GLU A 159 1.26 -24.89 4.44
N VAL A 160 1.94 -24.88 3.28
CA VAL A 160 3.00 -23.91 2.97
C VAL A 160 2.40 -22.53 2.79
N THR A 161 1.28 -22.42 2.05
CA THR A 161 0.56 -21.16 1.85
C THR A 161 0.16 -20.51 3.17
N THR A 162 -0.46 -21.28 4.08
CA THR A 162 -0.91 -20.78 5.37
C THR A 162 0.26 -20.36 6.25
N THR A 163 1.35 -21.12 6.26
CA THR A 163 2.54 -20.81 7.08
C THR A 163 3.16 -19.50 6.60
N MET A 164 3.39 -19.36 5.28
CA MET A 164 3.98 -18.15 4.72
C MET A 164 3.08 -16.92 4.85
N LEU A 165 1.75 -17.07 4.70
CA LEU A 165 0.80 -15.98 4.94
C LEU A 165 0.86 -15.51 6.39
N LEU A 166 0.85 -16.44 7.36
CA LEU A 166 0.92 -16.09 8.77
C LEU A 166 2.25 -15.40 9.10
N GLU A 167 3.38 -15.91 8.62
CA GLU A 167 4.69 -15.28 8.80
C GLU A 167 4.74 -13.87 8.20
N THR A 168 4.19 -13.69 7.00
CA THR A 168 4.17 -12.40 6.30
C THR A 168 3.26 -11.37 6.97
N LEU A 169 2.18 -11.82 7.64
CA LEU A 169 1.26 -10.95 8.38
C LEU A 169 1.70 -10.74 9.83
N ALA A 170 2.54 -11.63 10.37
CA ALA A 170 3.04 -11.58 11.74
C ALA A 170 4.30 -10.72 11.90
N THR A 171 4.85 -10.11 10.84
CA THR A 171 6.05 -9.27 10.91
C THR A 171 5.85 -8.03 11.79
N LYS A 172 6.18 -8.28 13.07
CA LYS A 172 6.65 -7.50 14.22
C LYS A 172 5.84 -6.29 14.74
N HIS A 173 5.33 -6.50 15.96
CA HIS A 173 4.94 -5.53 17.00
C HIS A 173 6.18 -5.01 17.79
#